data_AF-A0A955R9K4-F1
#
_entry.id   AF-A0A955R9K4-F1
#
_cell.length_a   1.000
_cell.length_b   1.000
_cell.length_c   1.000
_cell.angle_alpha   90.00
_cell.angle_beta   90.00
_cell.angle_gamma   90.00
#
_symmetry.space_group_name_H-M   'P 1'
#
loop_
_entity.id
_entity.type
_entity.pdbx_description
1 polymer ?
#
loop_
_entity_poly.entity_id
_entity_poly.type
_entity_poly.pdbx_seq_one_letter_code
_entity_poly.pdbx_strand_id
1 'polypeptide(L)' 'MPRAARAAAAIKQELGMNVELVRGSGGIYTVEVGGAIVARKTLDHGFPTDDQVVQAVKAATS' A
#
# COMPACT_ATOMS: atom_id res chain seq x y z
N MET A 1 11.94 6.15 7.55
CA MET A 1 10.90 5.11 7.65
C MET A 1 10.85 4.29 6.36
N PRO A 2 10.67 2.96 6.42
CA PRO A 2 10.40 2.13 5.23
C PRO A 2 9.14 2.59 4.49
N ARG A 3 9.10 2.44 3.15
CA ARG A 3 7.95 2.87 2.32
C ARG A 3 6.63 2.23 2.78
N ALA A 4 6.64 0.94 3.07
CA ALA A 4 5.45 0.24 3.56
C ALA A 4 4.92 0.82 4.88
N ALA A 5 5.82 1.23 5.78
CA ALA A 5 5.43 1.87 7.04
C ALA A 5 4.84 3.28 6.82
N ARG A 6 5.35 4.03 5.83
CA ARG A 6 4.77 5.33 5.44
C ARG A 6 3.37 5.16 4.86
N ALA A 7 3.19 4.23 3.93
CA ALA A 7 1.89 3.93 3.36
C ALA A 7 0.87 3.47 4.42
N ALA A 8 1.29 2.61 5.35
CA ALA A 8 0.44 2.20 6.47
C ALA A 8 0.03 3.38 7.37
N ALA A 9 0.95 4.31 7.65
CA ALA A 9 0.64 5.51 8.41
C ALA A 9 -0.36 6.42 7.67
N ALA A 10 -0.17 6.62 6.35
CA ALA A 10 -1.08 7.41 5.52
C ALA A 10 -2.49 6.79 5.46
N ILE A 11 -2.59 5.47 5.23
CA ILE A 11 -3.87 4.74 5.25
C ILE A 11 -4.57 4.90 6.60
N LYS A 12 -3.83 4.75 7.72
CA LYS A 12 -4.40 4.92 9.05
C LYS A 12 -4.91 6.34 9.28
N GLN A 13 -4.14 7.34 8.86
CA GLN A 13 -4.50 8.74 9.03
C GLN A 13 -5.72 9.14 8.19
N GLU A 14 -5.80 8.68 6.95
CA GLU A 14 -6.86 9.12 6.01
C GLU A 14 -8.11 8.25 6.05
N LEU A 15 -7.96 6.94 6.28
CA LEU A 15 -9.06 5.97 6.20
C LEU A 15 -9.41 5.34 7.56
N GLY A 16 -8.61 5.59 8.61
CA GLY A 16 -8.82 4.99 9.94
C GLY A 16 -8.55 3.48 9.99
N MET A 17 -7.97 2.89 8.94
CA MET A 17 -7.72 1.45 8.83
C MET A 17 -6.37 1.07 9.44
N ASN A 18 -6.34 -0.06 10.14
CA ASN A 18 -5.08 -0.67 10.57
C ASN A 18 -4.52 -1.54 9.46
N VAL A 19 -3.21 -1.42 9.21
CA VAL A 19 -2.51 -2.14 8.14
C VAL A 19 -1.47 -3.06 8.78
N GLU A 20 -1.46 -4.32 8.34
CA GLU A 20 -0.42 -5.27 8.70
C GLU A 20 0.80 -5.09 7.77
N LEU A 21 2.00 -5.06 8.35
CA LEU A 21 3.25 -4.98 7.60
C LEU A 21 3.88 -6.37 7.46
N VAL A 22 3.74 -6.95 6.27
CA VAL A 22 4.36 -8.24 5.93
C VAL A 22 5.71 -8.02 5.26
N ARG A 23 6.78 -8.63 5.79
CA ARG A 23 8.12 -8.57 5.18
C ARG A 23 8.17 -9.51 3.97
N GLY A 24 8.23 -8.94 2.77
CA GLY A 24 8.52 -9.67 1.54
C GLY A 24 10.01 -9.89 1.29
N SER A 25 10.33 -10.76 0.33
CA SER A 25 11.68 -10.98 -0.22
C SER A 25 11.82 -10.33 -1.61
N GLY A 26 13.06 -10.16 -2.10
CA GLY A 26 13.32 -9.79 -3.50
C GLY A 26 12.96 -8.35 -3.90
N GLY A 27 12.77 -7.43 -2.94
CA GLY A 27 12.42 -6.04 -3.24
C GLY A 27 11.01 -5.86 -3.82
N ILE A 28 10.11 -6.82 -3.53
CA ILE A 28 8.68 -6.74 -3.84
C ILE A 28 8.03 -5.69 -2.94
N TYR A 29 7.09 -4.95 -3.51
CA TYR A 29 6.22 -4.04 -2.79
C TYR A 29 4.81 -4.20 -3.33
N THR A 30 3.90 -4.61 -2.45
CA THR A 30 2.51 -4.93 -2.77
C THR A 30 1.63 -4.44 -1.63
N VAL A 31 0.46 -3.91 -1.99
CA VAL A 31 -0.62 -3.56 -1.07
C VAL A 31 -1.81 -4.41 -1.45
N GLU A 32 -2.33 -5.14 -0.48
CA GLU A 32 -3.43 -6.10 -0.65
C GLU A 32 -4.60 -5.72 0.23
N VAL A 33 -5.81 -5.84 -0.30
CA VAL A 33 -7.08 -5.65 0.41
C VAL A 33 -7.95 -6.86 0.12
N GLY A 34 -8.33 -7.62 1.15
CA GLY A 34 -9.24 -8.76 1.01
C GLY A 34 -8.77 -9.84 0.02
N GLY A 35 -7.46 -10.09 -0.10
CA GLY A 35 -6.92 -11.06 -1.06
C GLY A 35 -6.57 -10.49 -2.44
N ALA A 36 -6.89 -9.22 -2.71
CA ALA A 36 -6.67 -8.57 -4.01
C ALA A 36 -5.56 -7.52 -3.93
N ILE A 37 -4.62 -7.56 -4.88
CA ILE A 37 -3.55 -6.56 -5.00
C ILE A 37 -4.12 -5.26 -5.58
N VAL A 38 -4.16 -4.20 -4.77
CA VAL A 38 -4.69 -2.89 -5.16
C VAL A 38 -3.60 -1.92 -5.61
N ALA A 39 -2.36 -2.10 -5.13
CA ALA A 39 -1.19 -1.34 -5.57
C ALA A 39 0.07 -2.20 -5.51
N ARG A 40 1.01 -1.99 -6.44
CA ARG A 40 2.31 -2.68 -6.44
C ARG A 40 3.40 -1.82 -7.05
N LYS A 41 4.66 -2.13 -6.74
CA LYS A 41 5.81 -1.62 -7.51
C LYS A 41 5.84 -2.27 -8.88
N THR A 42 6.07 -1.48 -9.92
CA THR A 42 6.33 -1.95 -11.28
C THR A 42 7.74 -1.55 -11.72
N LEU A 43 8.24 -2.16 -12.79
CA LEU A 43 9.54 -1.79 -13.37
C LEU A 43 9.49 -0.40 -14.01
N ASP A 44 8.39 -0.09 -14.70
CA ASP A 44 8.27 1.14 -15.51
C ASP A 44 7.96 2.39 -14.68
N HIS A 45 7.20 2.25 -13.59
CA HIS A 45 6.75 3.39 -12.76
C HIS A 45 7.36 3.40 -11.36
N GLY A 46 8.09 2.34 -10.98
CA GLY A 46 8.69 2.24 -9.66
C GLY A 46 7.64 2.05 -8.57
N PHE A 47 7.86 2.69 -7.41
CA PHE A 47 6.98 2.58 -6.26
C PHE A 47 5.79 3.55 -6.40
N PRO A 48 4.56 3.12 -6.07
CA PRO A 48 3.45 4.05 -5.95
C PRO A 48 3.72 5.07 -4.83
N THR A 49 3.16 6.27 -4.97
CA THR A 49 3.17 7.29 -3.92
C THR A 49 2.25 6.90 -2.77
N ASP A 50 2.43 7.53 -1.61
CA ASP A 50 1.56 7.30 -0.44
C ASP A 50 0.09 7.62 -0.81
N ASP A 51 -0.16 8.72 -1.52
CA ASP A 51 -1.50 9.09 -2.01
C ASP A 51 -2.09 8.07 -2.98
N GLN A 52 -1.29 7.56 -3.92
CA GLN A 52 -1.75 6.52 -4.87
C GLN A 52 -2.18 5.25 -4.13
N VAL A 53 -1.46 4.88 -3.08
CA VAL A 53 -1.82 3.74 -2.24
C VAL A 53 -3.14 4.00 -1.50
N VAL A 54 -3.30 5.17 -0.87
CA VAL A 54 -4.54 5.52 -0.15
C VAL A 54 -5.74 5.51 -1.08
N GLN A 55 -5.63 6.12 -2.27
CA GLN A 55 -6.73 6.11 -3.25
C GLN A 55 -7.08 4.70 -3.72
N ALA A 56 -6.08 3.85 -3.97
CA ALA A 56 -6.32 2.45 -4.35
C ALA A 56 -7.03 1.65 -3.26
N VAL A 57 -6.62 1.82 -1.99
CA VAL A 57 -7.27 1.16 -0.84
C VAL A 57 -8.69 1.66 -0.66
N LYS A 58 -8.92 2.97 -0.77
CA LYS A 58 -10.25 3.58 -0.70
C LYS A 58 -11.18 3.03 -1.79
N ALA A 59 -10.70 2.95 -3.03
CA ALA A 59 -11.48 2.42 -4.15
C ALA A 59 -11.83 0.94 -3.97
N ALA A 60 -10.98 0.15 -3.29
CA ALA A 60 -11.21 -1.27 -3.05
C ALA A 60 -12.09 -1.58 -1.83
N THR A 61 -12.40 -0.58 -1.00
CA THR A 61 -13.17 -0.71 0.25
C THR A 61 -14.48 0.09 0.24
N SER A 62 -14.79 0.73 -0.89
CA SER A 62 -16.05 1.47 -1.10
C SER A 62 -17.17 0.57 -1.61
#